data_AF-A0AAN6E8H3-F1
#
_entry.id   AF-A0AAN6E8H3-F1
#
_cell.length_a   1.000
_cell.length_b   1.000
_cell.length_c   1.000
_cell.angle_alpha   90.00
_cell.angle_beta   90.00
_cell.angle_gamma   90.00
#
_symmetry.space_group_name_H-M   'P 1'
#
loop_
_entity.id
_entity.type
_entity.pdbx_description
1 polymer ?
#
loop_
_entity_poly.entity_id
_entity_poly.type
_entity_poly.pdbx_seq_one_letter_code
_entity_poly.pdbx_strand_id
1 'polypeptide(L)' 'MTTRGLKETDFEVIAGFVDRAVGIAQQVSKNKFADFKATLGDDVTQVSGLESLKKEVTDFSLSFPAVGFSVDEMKFKD' A
#
# COMPACT_ATOMS: atom_id res chain seq x y z
N MET A 1 0.35 5.13 12.37
CA MET A 1 -1.04 5.39 11.96
C MET A 1 -1.83 6.09 13.07
N THR A 2 -1.94 5.53 14.27
CA THR A 2 -2.70 6.17 15.38
C THR A 2 -2.19 7.56 15.77
N THR A 3 -0.87 7.79 15.80
CA THR A 3 -0.26 9.12 16.02
C THR A 3 -0.58 10.13 14.91
N ARG A 4 -0.97 9.67 13.72
CA ARG A 4 -1.42 10.52 12.59
C ARG A 4 -2.93 10.79 12.64
N GLY A 5 -3.64 10.35 13.68
CA GLY A 5 -5.06 10.61 13.89
C GLY A 5 -6.02 9.55 13.36
N LEU A 6 -5.52 8.40 12.89
CA LEU A 6 -6.36 7.29 12.43
C LEU A 6 -7.16 6.70 13.60
N LYS A 7 -8.46 6.50 13.36
CA LYS A 7 -9.44 5.90 14.29
C LYS A 7 -9.77 4.46 13.91
N GLU A 8 -10.61 3.81 14.69
CA GLU A 8 -11.01 2.42 14.51
C GLU A 8 -11.56 2.14 13.11
N THR A 9 -12.41 3.03 12.57
CA THR A 9 -12.96 2.92 11.21
C THR A 9 -11.89 3.01 10.13
N ASP A 10 -10.81 3.76 10.36
CA ASP A 10 -9.69 3.85 9.42
C ASP A 10 -8.86 2.55 9.43
N PHE A 11 -8.79 1.87 10.58
CA PHE A 11 -8.16 0.56 10.68
C PHE A 11 -8.96 -0.55 10.00
N GLU A 12 -10.28 -0.45 9.91
CA GLU A 12 -11.10 -1.36 9.09
C GLU A 12 -10.73 -1.24 7.61
N VAL A 13 -10.50 -0.01 7.11
CA VAL A 13 -10.03 0.23 5.74
C VAL A 13 -8.62 -0.35 5.54
N ILE A 14 -7.72 -0.18 6.51
CA ILE A 14 -6.38 -0.79 6.46
C ILE A 14 -6.47 -2.32 6.40
N ALA A 15 -7.34 -2.94 7.21
CA ALA A 15 -7.56 -4.37 7.16
C ALA A 15 -8.05 -4.83 5.78
N GLY A 16 -8.94 -4.06 5.14
CA GLY A 16 -9.36 -4.30 3.76
C GLY A 16 -8.22 -4.21 2.73
N PHE A 17 -7.30 -3.26 2.90
CA PHE A 17 -6.11 -3.20 2.05
C PHE A 17 -5.17 -4.39 2.26
N VAL A 18 -4.99 -4.83 3.51
CA VAL A 18 -4.17 -6.01 3.84
C VAL A 18 -4.78 -7.27 3.25
N ASP A 19 -6.10 -7.47 3.37
CA ASP A 19 -6.81 -8.60 2.78
C ASP A 19 -6.64 -8.64 1.26
N ARG A 20 -6.85 -7.51 0.57
CA ARG A 20 -6.60 -7.40 -0.87
C ARG A 20 -5.14 -7.69 -1.25
N ALA A 21 -4.18 -7.19 -0.47
CA ALA A 21 -2.76 -7.45 -0.72
C ALA A 21 -2.43 -8.95 -0.59
N VAL A 22 -3.00 -9.63 0.42
CA VAL A 22 -2.85 -11.07 0.60
C VAL A 22 -3.49 -11.84 -0.56
N GLY A 23 -4.68 -11.43 -1.01
CA GLY A 23 -5.33 -12.01 -2.19
C GLY A 23 -4.45 -11.91 -3.45
N ILE A 24 -3.86 -10.75 -3.69
CA ILE A 24 -2.91 -10.54 -4.81
C ILE A 24 -1.67 -11.42 -4.64
N ALA A 25 -1.09 -11.48 -3.43
CA ALA A 25 0.07 -12.32 -3.17
C ALA A 25 -0.23 -13.82 -3.39
N GLN A 26 -1.44 -14.28 -3.07
CA GLN A 26 -1.88 -15.64 -3.37
C GLN A 26 -2.01 -15.89 -4.88
N GLN A 27 -2.45 -14.91 -5.67
CA GLN A 27 -2.51 -15.05 -7.13
C GLN A 27 -1.12 -15.11 -7.78
N VAL A 28 -0.15 -14.40 -7.20
CA VAL A 28 1.27 -14.47 -7.62
C VAL A 28 1.97 -15.71 -7.06
N SER A 29 1.36 -16.41 -6.09
CA SER A 29 1.96 -17.51 -5.34
C SER A 29 2.55 -18.58 -6.27
N LYS A 30 3.83 -18.90 -6.01
CA LYS A 30 4.57 -19.98 -6.64
C LYS A 30 5.19 -20.86 -5.56
N ASN A 31 5.48 -22.11 -5.91
CA ASN A 31 6.05 -23.11 -4.99
C ASN A 31 7.42 -22.70 -4.39
N LYS A 32 8.13 -21.75 -5.03
CA LYS A 32 9.41 -21.23 -4.56
C LYS A 32 9.38 -19.71 -4.46
N PHE A 33 9.99 -19.19 -3.40
CA PHE A 33 10.13 -17.75 -3.18
C PHE A 33 10.88 -17.01 -4.31
N ALA A 34 11.88 -17.66 -4.91
CA ALA A 34 12.63 -17.08 -6.03
C ALA A 34 11.71 -16.79 -7.23
N ASP A 35 10.81 -17.73 -7.56
CA ASP A 35 9.89 -17.59 -8.68
C ASP A 35 8.78 -16.57 -8.37
N PHE A 36 8.34 -16.49 -7.11
CA PHE A 36 7.44 -15.44 -6.64
C PHE A 36 8.05 -14.05 -6.86
N LYS A 37 9.30 -13.84 -6.41
CA LYS A 37 10.00 -12.57 -6.59
C LYS A 37 10.21 -12.23 -8.07
N ALA A 38 10.54 -13.22 -8.91
CA ALA A 38 10.68 -13.02 -10.34
C ALA A 38 9.38 -12.64 -11.05
N THR A 39 8.23 -13.09 -10.52
CA THR A 39 6.89 -12.78 -11.07
C THR A 39 6.36 -11.45 -10.59
N LEU A 40 6.67 -11.09 -9.35
CA LEU A 40 6.36 -9.77 -8.80
C LEU A 40 7.17 -8.67 -9.51
N GLY A 41 8.42 -8.98 -9.88
CA GLY A 41 9.32 -8.03 -10.53
C GLY A 41 9.66 -6.83 -9.63
N ASP A 42 10.19 -5.78 -10.25
CA ASP A 42 10.46 -4.49 -9.59
C ASP A 42 9.35 -3.46 -9.85
N ASP A 43 8.39 -3.79 -10.72
CA ASP A 43 7.31 -2.89 -11.14
C ASP A 43 5.95 -3.48 -10.78
N VAL A 44 5.17 -2.68 -10.04
CA VAL A 44 3.81 -3.03 -9.60
C VAL A 44 2.82 -3.19 -10.75
N THR A 45 3.14 -2.66 -11.94
CA THR A 45 2.31 -2.81 -13.15
C THR A 45 2.25 -4.25 -13.67
N GLN A 46 3.23 -5.10 -13.29
CA GLN A 46 3.30 -6.50 -13.72
C GLN A 46 2.26 -7.38 -13.01
N VAL A 47 1.75 -6.93 -11.86
CA VAL A 47 0.77 -7.66 -11.07
C VAL A 47 -0.56 -6.93 -11.12
N SER A 48 -1.54 -7.59 -11.71
CA SER A 48 -2.89 -7.03 -11.85
C SER A 48 -3.45 -6.60 -10.49
N GLY A 49 -3.95 -5.37 -10.42
CA GLY A 49 -4.54 -4.80 -9.21
C GLY A 49 -3.54 -4.29 -8.17
N LEU A 50 -2.24 -4.60 -8.28
CA LEU A 50 -1.24 -4.13 -7.32
C LEU A 50 -0.96 -2.63 -7.46
N GLU A 51 -0.93 -2.11 -8.70
CA GLU A 51 -0.81 -0.68 -8.97
C GLU A 51 -2.01 0.12 -8.41
N SER A 52 -3.23 -0.36 -8.63
CA SER A 52 -4.45 0.27 -8.07
C SER A 52 -4.40 0.26 -6.55
N LEU A 53 -4.08 -0.89 -5.95
CA LEU A 53 -3.99 -1.00 -4.50
C LEU A 53 -2.92 -0.06 -3.93
N LYS A 54 -1.76 0.05 -4.59
CA LYS A 54 -0.71 1.01 -4.21
C LYS A 54 -1.24 2.44 -4.24
N LYS A 55 -1.91 2.84 -5.32
CA LYS A 55 -2.48 4.18 -5.45
C LYS A 55 -3.51 4.48 -4.36
N GLU A 56 -4.46 3.57 -4.15
CA GLU A 56 -5.50 3.72 -3.13
C GLU A 56 -4.92 3.84 -1.71
N VAL A 57 -3.89 3.03 -1.39
CA VAL A 57 -3.18 3.10 -0.10
C VAL A 57 -2.43 4.43 0.05
N THR A 58 -1.76 4.91 -1.01
CA THR A 58 -1.07 6.20 -0.99
C THR A 58 -2.06 7.35 -0.78
N ASP A 59 -3.14 7.40 -1.56
CA ASP A 59 -4.16 8.44 -1.46
C ASP A 59 -4.79 8.46 -0.05
N PHE A 60 -5.12 7.28 0.49
CA PHE A 60 -5.61 7.15 1.86
C PHE A 60 -4.58 7.60 2.90
N SER A 61 -3.30 7.27 2.72
CA SER A 61 -2.26 7.72 3.65
C SER A 61 -2.05 9.24 3.60
N LEU A 62 -2.18 9.86 2.43
CA LEU A 62 -2.00 11.29 2.22
C LEU A 62 -3.15 12.14 2.80
N SER A 63 -4.35 11.57 2.99
CA SER A 63 -5.46 12.29 3.64
C SER A 63 -5.22 12.57 5.13
N PHE A 64 -4.22 11.94 5.74
CA PHE A 64 -3.84 12.18 7.14
C PHE A 64 -2.63 13.12 7.23
N PRO A 65 -2.56 13.99 8.26
CA PRO A 65 -1.44 14.90 8.42
C PRO A 65 -0.10 14.15 8.57
N ALA A 66 0.97 14.77 8.08
CA ALA A 66 2.32 14.36 8.43
C ALA A 66 2.63 14.82 9.86
N VAL A 67 3.37 13.99 10.61
CA VAL A 67 3.76 14.30 11.99
C VAL A 67 5.23 14.73 11.97
N GLY A 68 5.50 15.92 12.51
CA GLY A 68 6.87 16.43 12.71
C GLY A 68 7.43 17.31 11.60
N PHE A 69 6.68 17.55 10.51
CA PHE A 69 7.02 18.51 9.45
C PHE A 69 5.77 18.92 8.67
N SER A 70 5.82 20.03 7.94
CA SER A 70 4.72 20.45 7.06
C SER A 70 4.79 19.75 5.70
N VAL A 71 3.66 19.24 5.23
CA VAL A 71 3.54 18.62 3.89
C VAL A 71 3.83 19.65 2.80
N ASP A 72 3.56 20.94 3.05
CA ASP A 72 3.79 22.03 2.09
C ASP A 72 5.27 22.28 1.81
N GLU A 73 6.13 21.95 2.77
CA GLU A 73 7.59 22.14 2.70
C GLU A 73 8.32 20.90 2.15
N MET A 74 7.58 19.83 1.83
CA MET A 74 8.17 18.61 1.29
C MET A 74 8.72 18.82 -0.14
N LYS A 75 9.92 18.30 -0.37
CA LYS A 75 10.57 18.29 -1.69
C LYS A 75 9.87 17.35 -2.69
N PHE A 76 9.24 16.28 -2.19
CA PHE A 76 8.51 15.30 -3.00
C PHE A 76 7.06 15.30 -2.54
N LYS A 77 6.16 15.68 -3.45
CA LYS A 77 4.72 15.85 -3.18
C LYS A 77 3.84 14.86 -3.98
N ASP A 78 4.46 14.09 -4.86
CA ASP A 78 3.86 13.11 -5.74
C ASP A 78 4.13 11.68 -5.25
#